data_AF-A0A2E4HHF8-F1
#
_entry.id   AF-A0A2E4HHF8-F1
#
_cell.length_a   1.000
_cell.length_b   1.000
_cell.length_c   1.000
_cell.angle_alpha   90.00
_cell.angle_beta   90.00
_cell.angle_gamma   90.00
#
_symmetry.space_group_name_H-M   'P 1'
#
loop_
_entity.id
_entity.type
_entity.pdbx_description
1 polymer ?
#
loop_
_entity_poly.entity_id
_entity_poly.type
_entity_poly.pdbx_seq_one_letter_code
_entity_poly.pdbx_strand_id
1 'polypeptide(L)'
;MQYQGVLKKMQTELSDPVQYYLIMDNDFIHVNQLLDKPIHLEFVKYQCLACGQNKKIYRQGYCYDDFFKVPQAADWIMRPELSKAHLDIEDRDLDYEKKVQLQPHIVYLANSSNIKVGVTRKSQIPTRWIDQGAHEAIEIVEVPNRYLAGVTEMALKDHVAD
;
A
#
# COMPACT_ATOMS: atom_id res chain seq x y z
N MET A 1 10.47 -25.81 -12.52
CA MET A 1 9.95 -24.56 -11.94
C MET A 1 9.88 -23.54 -13.07
N GLN A 2 8.68 -23.08 -13.47
CA GLN A 2 8.50 -22.17 -14.61
C GLN A 2 8.82 -20.71 -14.27
N TYR A 3 8.48 -20.29 -13.05
CA TYR A 3 8.78 -18.97 -12.53
C TYR A 3 9.31 -19.09 -11.10
N GLN A 4 10.26 -18.23 -10.73
CA GLN A 4 10.79 -18.11 -9.38
C GLN A 4 11.06 -16.63 -9.10
N GLY A 5 10.61 -16.12 -7.96
CA GLY A 5 10.82 -14.74 -7.58
C GLY A 5 10.29 -14.42 -6.19
N VAL A 6 10.48 -13.18 -5.76
CA VAL A 6 9.96 -12.68 -4.48
C VAL A 6 8.55 -12.15 -4.70
N LEU A 7 7.59 -12.64 -3.92
CA LEU A 7 6.24 -12.08 -3.94
C LEU A 7 6.26 -10.64 -3.44
N LYS A 8 5.79 -9.73 -4.29
CA LYS A 8 5.64 -8.29 -4.04
C LYS A 8 4.20 -7.89 -4.33
N LYS A 9 3.81 -6.68 -3.94
CA LYS A 9 2.51 -6.12 -4.32
C LYS A 9 2.39 -6.15 -5.85
N MET A 10 1.28 -6.69 -6.35
CA MET A 10 1.00 -6.73 -7.79
C MET A 10 0.80 -5.32 -8.33
N GLN A 11 1.22 -5.12 -9.57
CA GLN A 11 0.80 -3.95 -10.35
C GLN A 11 -0.60 -4.21 -10.89
N THR A 12 -1.42 -3.16 -10.94
CA THR A 12 -2.80 -3.24 -11.40
C THR A 12 -3.05 -2.21 -12.48
N GLU A 13 -3.85 -2.60 -13.46
CA GLU A 13 -4.30 -1.74 -14.54
C GLU A 13 -5.82 -1.70 -14.55
N LEU A 14 -6.38 -0.49 -14.52
CA LEU A 14 -7.82 -0.29 -14.57
C LEU A 14 -8.34 -0.71 -15.95
N SER A 15 -9.16 -1.76 -15.94
CA SER A 15 -9.80 -2.37 -17.10
C SER A 15 -11.04 -3.13 -16.60
N ASP A 16 -11.83 -3.70 -17.52
CA ASP A 16 -13.00 -4.51 -17.20
C ASP A 16 -12.84 -5.94 -17.75
N PRO A 17 -12.49 -6.94 -16.91
CA PRO A 17 -12.15 -6.84 -15.48
C PRO A 17 -10.76 -6.19 -15.27
N VAL A 18 -10.42 -5.79 -14.04
CA VAL A 18 -9.08 -5.26 -13.71
C VAL A 18 -7.98 -6.27 -14.04
N GLN A 19 -6.89 -5.82 -14.67
CA GLN A 19 -5.72 -6.67 -14.92
C GLN A 19 -4.72 -6.60 -13.76
N TYR A 20 -4.19 -7.76 -13.37
CA TYR A 20 -3.22 -7.93 -12.30
C TYR A 20 -1.92 -8.53 -12.83
N TYR A 21 -0.80 -7.88 -12.49
CA TYR A 21 0.53 -8.27 -12.92
C TYR A 21 1.43 -8.53 -11.72
N LEU A 22 1.96 -9.74 -11.62
CA LEU A 22 3.00 -10.07 -10.66
C LEU A 22 4.36 -9.86 -11.31
N ILE A 23 5.01 -8.77 -10.94
CA ILE A 23 6.33 -8.39 -11.48
C ILE A 23 7.42 -9.21 -10.77
N MET A 24 8.19 -9.93 -11.57
CA MET A 24 9.40 -10.66 -11.16
C MET A 24 10.64 -9.88 -11.62
N ASP A 25 11.83 -10.38 -11.28
CA ASP A 25 13.07 -9.63 -11.53
C ASP A 25 13.36 -9.44 -13.03
N ASN A 26 13.08 -10.45 -13.86
CA ASN A 26 13.34 -10.42 -15.32
C ASN A 26 12.08 -10.69 -16.17
N ASP A 27 10.92 -10.84 -15.54
CA ASP A 27 9.68 -11.22 -16.22
C ASP A 27 8.46 -10.72 -15.44
N PHE A 28 7.27 -10.89 -15.97
CA PHE A 28 6.03 -10.66 -15.26
C PHE A 28 5.02 -11.74 -15.56
N ILE A 29 4.14 -12.01 -14.60
CA ILE A 29 3.02 -12.92 -14.78
C ILE A 29 1.75 -12.11 -14.87
N HIS A 30 1.04 -12.22 -16.00
CA HIS A 30 -0.32 -11.73 -16.11
C HIS A 30 -1.25 -12.68 -15.36
N VAL A 31 -1.60 -12.32 -14.12
CA VAL A 31 -2.24 -13.21 -13.15
C VAL A 31 -3.66 -13.59 -13.59
N ASN A 32 -4.37 -12.72 -14.29
CA ASN A 32 -5.71 -13.01 -14.81
C ASN A 32 -5.73 -14.25 -15.73
N GLN A 33 -4.64 -14.52 -16.45
CA GLN A 33 -4.53 -15.70 -17.31
C GLN A 33 -4.38 -17.01 -16.52
N LEU A 34 -4.13 -16.94 -15.21
CA LEU A 34 -4.03 -18.08 -14.32
C LEU A 34 -5.36 -18.47 -13.68
N LEU A 35 -6.40 -17.64 -13.85
CA LEU A 35 -7.74 -17.96 -13.36
C LEU A 35 -8.23 -19.28 -13.98
N ASP A 36 -8.93 -20.07 -13.17
CA ASP A 36 -9.47 -21.40 -13.52
C ASP A 36 -8.43 -22.44 -13.96
N LYS A 37 -7.13 -22.20 -13.70
CA LYS A 37 -6.04 -23.15 -13.97
C LYS A 37 -5.47 -23.75 -12.68
N PRO A 38 -5.03 -25.02 -12.70
CA PRO A 38 -4.32 -25.59 -11.57
C PRO A 38 -2.95 -24.91 -11.43
N ILE A 39 -2.70 -24.31 -10.27
CA ILE A 39 -1.43 -23.69 -9.92
C ILE A 39 -0.72 -24.50 -8.82
N HIS A 40 0.60 -24.58 -8.92
CA HIS A 40 1.45 -25.16 -7.88
C HIS A 40 2.39 -24.08 -7.35
N LEU A 41 2.42 -23.92 -6.03
CA LEU A 41 3.29 -22.97 -5.34
C LEU A 41 4.22 -23.74 -4.43
N GLU A 42 5.52 -23.47 -4.56
CA GLU A 42 6.57 -24.07 -3.74
C GLU A 42 7.32 -22.96 -3.00
N PHE A 43 7.46 -23.10 -1.69
CA PHE A 43 8.26 -22.18 -0.90
C PHE A 43 9.74 -22.52 -1.01
N VAL A 44 10.54 -21.60 -1.56
CA VAL A 44 11.99 -21.79 -1.72
C VAL A 44 12.77 -21.15 -0.57
N LYS A 45 12.52 -19.87 -0.30
CA LYS A 45 13.24 -19.08 0.71
C LYS A 45 12.48 -17.81 1.07
N TYR A 46 12.94 -17.12 2.10
CA TYR A 46 12.57 -15.75 2.35
C TYR A 46 13.50 -14.79 1.57
N GLN A 47 13.04 -13.57 1.34
CA GLN A 47 13.89 -12.49 0.82
C GLN A 47 13.34 -11.15 1.29
N CYS A 48 14.12 -10.44 2.11
CA CYS A 48 13.73 -9.11 2.58
C CYS A 48 13.67 -8.12 1.41
N LEU A 49 12.61 -7.32 1.34
CA LEU A 49 12.46 -6.29 0.30
C LEU A 49 13.43 -5.11 0.44
N ALA A 50 14.07 -4.93 1.60
CA ALA A 50 15.08 -3.90 1.82
C ALA A 50 16.50 -4.42 1.57
N CYS A 51 16.99 -5.36 2.39
CA CYS A 51 18.37 -5.85 2.25
C CYS A 51 18.57 -6.99 1.24
N GLY A 52 17.51 -7.59 0.68
CA GLY A 52 17.60 -8.71 -0.26
C GLY A 52 18.07 -10.05 0.35
N GLN A 53 18.35 -10.09 1.64
CA GLN A 53 18.87 -11.29 2.31
C GLN A 53 17.78 -12.33 2.57
N ASN A 54 18.17 -13.61 2.59
CA ASN A 54 17.32 -14.71 3.02
C ASN A 54 17.17 -14.72 4.55
N LYS A 55 16.32 -13.84 5.05
CA LYS A 55 15.94 -13.70 6.46
C LYS A 55 14.43 -13.87 6.59
N LYS A 56 13.98 -14.49 7.67
CA LYS A 56 12.54 -14.61 7.98
C LYS A 56 11.90 -13.22 7.94
N ILE A 57 10.78 -13.12 7.22
CA ILE A 57 10.03 -11.87 7.10
C ILE A 57 9.23 -11.65 8.37
N TYR A 58 9.34 -10.44 8.92
CA TYR A 58 8.60 -10.02 10.10
C TYR A 58 7.26 -9.40 9.72
N ARG A 59 7.27 -8.28 8.97
CA ARG A 59 6.05 -7.59 8.52
C ARG A 59 6.33 -6.76 7.27
N GLN A 60 5.30 -6.54 6.45
CA GLN A 60 5.34 -5.69 5.24
C GLN A 60 6.43 -6.07 4.22
N GLY A 61 6.88 -7.34 4.20
CA GLY A 61 7.96 -7.79 3.32
C GLY A 61 9.38 -7.49 3.85
N TYR A 62 9.51 -6.99 5.08
CA TYR A 62 10.81 -6.68 5.69
C TYR A 62 11.21 -7.70 6.77
N CYS A 63 12.50 -7.96 6.89
CA CYS A 63 13.06 -8.67 8.04
C CYS A 63 12.99 -7.80 9.30
N TYR A 64 13.19 -8.39 10.48
CA TYR A 64 13.11 -7.66 11.75
C TYR A 64 14.02 -6.42 11.78
N ASP A 65 15.28 -6.57 11.37
CA ASP A 65 16.28 -5.48 11.39
C ASP A 65 15.89 -4.29 10.51
N ASP A 66 15.35 -4.57 9.32
CA ASP A 66 14.99 -3.54 8.34
C ASP A 66 13.63 -2.92 8.66
N PHE A 67 12.69 -3.69 9.21
CA PHE A 67 11.34 -3.21 9.52
C PHE A 67 11.34 -1.97 10.41
N PHE A 68 12.25 -1.86 11.37
CA PHE A 68 12.35 -0.71 12.27
C PHE A 68 13.16 0.47 11.70
N LYS A 69 13.87 0.27 10.58
CA LYS A 69 14.75 1.29 9.98
C LYS A 69 14.14 1.94 8.76
N VAL A 70 13.46 1.17 7.90
CA VAL A 70 12.96 1.70 6.63
C VAL A 70 11.76 2.63 6.83
N PRO A 71 11.73 3.82 6.23
CA PRO A 71 10.61 4.75 6.39
C PRO A 71 9.29 4.24 5.78
N GLN A 72 9.36 3.31 4.81
CA GLN A 72 8.21 2.63 4.21
C GLN A 72 7.42 1.77 5.19
N ALA A 73 8.03 1.39 6.32
CA ALA A 73 7.42 0.56 7.37
C ALA A 73 7.12 1.36 8.66
N ALA A 74 7.24 2.68 8.60
CA ALA A 74 6.95 3.57 9.72
C ALA A 74 5.47 3.55 10.10
N ASP A 75 5.16 3.85 11.36
CA ASP A 75 3.79 3.75 11.89
C ASP A 75 2.82 4.69 11.16
N TRP A 76 3.30 5.85 10.71
CA TRP A 76 2.52 6.83 9.97
C TRP A 76 2.00 6.32 8.60
N ILE A 77 2.54 5.21 8.10
CA ILE A 77 2.05 4.51 6.90
C ILE A 77 0.67 3.90 7.16
N MET A 78 0.45 3.34 8.35
CA MET A 78 -0.85 2.77 8.74
C MET A 78 -1.73 3.75 9.51
N ARG A 79 -1.11 4.76 10.14
CA ARG A 79 -1.74 5.77 10.98
C ARG A 79 -1.41 7.16 10.46
N PRO A 80 -2.08 7.66 9.41
CA PRO A 80 -1.72 8.92 8.76
C PRO A 80 -1.68 10.10 9.73
N GLU A 81 -2.46 10.07 10.81
CA GLU A 81 -2.51 11.06 11.89
C GLU A 81 -1.20 11.18 12.69
N LEU A 82 -0.29 10.20 12.62
CA LEU A 82 1.03 10.24 13.25
C LEU A 82 2.11 10.89 12.36
N SER A 83 1.75 11.35 11.16
CA SER A 83 2.68 11.98 10.21
C SER A 83 3.22 13.32 10.74
N LYS A 84 4.54 13.48 10.86
CA LYS A 84 5.17 14.68 11.46
C LYS A 84 6.07 15.49 10.52
N ALA A 85 6.22 15.10 9.26
CA ALA A 85 7.14 15.79 8.33
C ALA A 85 6.79 17.27 8.09
N HIS A 86 5.53 17.66 8.29
CA HIS A 86 5.06 19.04 8.18
C HIS A 86 5.56 19.95 9.31
N LEU A 87 6.13 19.37 10.37
CA LEU A 87 6.77 20.05 11.49
C LEU A 87 8.30 19.98 11.43
N ASP A 88 8.87 19.47 10.33
CA ASP A 88 10.31 19.20 10.19
C ASP A 88 10.88 18.23 11.25
N ILE A 89 10.02 17.35 11.81
CA ILE A 89 10.43 16.32 12.77
C ILE A 89 10.59 14.98 12.05
N GLU A 90 11.79 14.43 12.11
CA GLU A 90 12.14 13.11 11.57
C GLU A 90 11.55 11.97 12.41
N ASP A 91 11.03 10.93 11.74
CA ASP A 91 10.77 9.61 12.34
C ASP A 91 11.91 8.62 12.02
N ARG A 92 12.22 8.44 10.72
CA ARG A 92 13.27 7.52 10.23
C ARG A 92 14.12 8.09 9.10
N ASP A 93 13.52 8.89 8.21
CA ASP A 93 14.21 9.56 7.09
C ASP A 93 13.37 10.78 6.66
N LEU A 94 13.78 11.97 7.11
CA LEU A 94 12.99 13.18 6.92
C LEU A 94 12.80 13.56 5.45
N ASP A 95 13.81 13.32 4.59
CA ASP A 95 13.72 13.67 3.17
C ASP A 95 12.71 12.78 2.44
N TYR A 96 12.75 11.47 2.72
CA TYR A 96 11.75 10.53 2.23
C TYR A 96 10.35 10.87 2.77
N GLU A 97 10.26 11.14 4.06
CA GLU A 97 9.00 11.47 4.74
C GLU A 97 8.37 12.74 4.17
N LYS A 98 9.14 13.81 3.98
CA LYS A 98 8.66 15.04 3.32
C LYS A 98 8.13 14.75 1.93
N LYS A 99 8.88 14.00 1.13
CA LYS A 99 8.47 13.63 -0.23
C LYS A 99 7.14 12.87 -0.23
N VAL A 100 6.91 11.98 0.72
CA VAL A 100 5.70 11.13 0.75
C VAL A 100 4.52 11.79 1.47
N GLN A 101 4.77 12.52 2.56
CA GLN A 101 3.74 13.09 3.42
C GLN A 101 3.29 14.48 2.94
N LEU A 102 4.18 15.31 2.40
CA LEU A 102 3.91 16.70 2.00
C LEU A 102 3.52 16.80 0.52
N GLN A 103 2.42 16.15 0.19
CA GLN A 103 1.81 16.19 -1.14
C GLN A 103 0.29 16.00 -1.02
N PRO A 104 -0.49 16.29 -2.07
CA PRO A 104 -1.94 16.11 -2.03
C PRO A 104 -2.37 14.68 -1.68
N HIS A 105 -3.22 14.58 -0.66
CA HIS A 105 -3.86 13.35 -0.22
C HIS A 105 -5.38 13.49 -0.33
N ILE A 106 -6.03 12.38 -0.66
CA ILE A 106 -7.46 12.27 -0.78
C ILE A 106 -7.99 11.41 0.36
N VAL A 107 -9.00 11.92 1.04
CA VAL A 107 -9.86 11.17 1.95
C VAL A 107 -11.12 10.79 1.20
N TYR A 108 -11.48 9.51 1.22
CA TYR A 108 -12.58 8.98 0.43
C TYR A 108 -13.36 7.93 1.21
N LEU A 109 -14.60 7.67 0.79
CA LEU A 109 -15.34 6.48 1.17
C LEU A 109 -15.13 5.41 0.11
N ALA A 110 -14.76 4.20 0.51
CA ALA A 110 -14.75 3.05 -0.38
C ALA A 110 -15.88 2.09 0.00
N ASN A 111 -16.71 1.77 -0.99
CA ASN A 111 -17.71 0.73 -0.90
C ASN A 111 -17.07 -0.60 -1.33
N SER A 112 -16.81 -1.47 -0.36
CA SER A 112 -16.28 -2.82 -0.60
C SER A 112 -17.24 -3.85 -0.01
N SER A 113 -16.86 -4.58 1.05
CA SER A 113 -17.82 -5.37 1.83
C SER A 113 -18.61 -4.51 2.82
N ASN A 114 -17.93 -3.54 3.45
CA ASN A 114 -18.51 -2.45 4.22
C ASN A 114 -18.02 -1.10 3.65
N ILE A 115 -18.68 -0.01 4.04
CA ILE A 115 -18.19 1.35 3.77
C ILE A 115 -17.01 1.62 4.70
N LYS A 116 -15.89 2.06 4.14
CA LYS A 116 -14.70 2.44 4.91
C LYS A 116 -14.20 3.82 4.54
N VAL A 117 -13.72 4.56 5.53
CA VAL A 117 -12.96 5.78 5.31
C VAL A 117 -11.53 5.40 4.93
N GLY A 118 -11.04 5.89 3.79
CA GLY A 118 -9.71 5.61 3.28
C GLY A 118 -8.92 6.88 3.04
N VAL A 119 -7.60 6.76 3.18
CA VAL A 119 -6.62 7.81 2.84
C VAL A 119 -5.66 7.30 1.77
N THR A 120 -5.44 8.11 0.74
CA THR A 120 -4.47 7.82 -0.32
C THR A 120 -3.81 9.07 -0.85
N ARG A 121 -2.65 8.92 -1.50
CA ARG A 121 -2.09 10.02 -2.31
C ARG A 121 -2.94 10.21 -3.56
N LYS A 122 -3.11 11.45 -4.02
CA LYS A 122 -3.86 11.75 -5.25
C LYS A 122 -3.35 10.95 -6.46
N SER A 123 -2.04 10.77 -6.56
CA SER A 123 -1.37 9.98 -7.61
C SER A 123 -1.61 8.46 -7.55
N GLN A 124 -2.30 7.95 -6.53
CA GLN A 124 -2.61 6.53 -6.36
C GLN A 124 -4.08 6.21 -6.65
N ILE A 125 -4.87 7.18 -7.08
CA ILE A 125 -6.22 6.96 -7.57
C ILE A 125 -6.14 6.61 -9.07
N PRO A 126 -6.80 5.53 -9.53
CA PRO A 126 -7.69 4.61 -8.81
C PRO A 126 -7.02 3.34 -8.27
N THR A 127 -5.70 3.17 -8.43
CA THR A 127 -4.96 1.97 -7.99
C THR A 127 -5.25 1.57 -6.53
N ARG A 128 -5.39 2.53 -5.62
CA ARG A 128 -5.70 2.26 -4.22
C ARG A 128 -7.09 1.65 -4.03
N TRP A 129 -8.09 2.05 -4.82
CA TRP A 129 -9.44 1.51 -4.75
C TRP A 129 -9.45 0.05 -5.21
N ILE A 130 -8.70 -0.25 -6.27
CA ILE A 130 -8.46 -1.61 -6.76
C ILE A 130 -7.80 -2.46 -5.66
N ASP A 131 -6.72 -1.97 -5.03
CA ASP A 131 -6.03 -2.69 -3.94
C ASP A 131 -6.95 -3.01 -2.75
N GLN A 132 -8.00 -2.22 -2.58
CA GLN A 132 -8.97 -2.33 -1.50
C GLN A 132 -10.18 -3.19 -1.86
N GLY A 133 -10.26 -3.71 -3.08
CA GLY A 133 -11.43 -4.41 -3.60
C GLY A 133 -12.69 -3.55 -3.55
N ALA A 134 -12.56 -2.23 -3.72
CA ALA A 134 -13.70 -1.32 -3.74
C ALA A 134 -14.42 -1.43 -5.08
N HIS A 135 -15.74 -1.61 -5.03
CA HIS A 135 -16.60 -1.53 -6.21
C HIS A 135 -16.86 -0.08 -6.61
N GLU A 136 -17.02 0.79 -5.61
CA GLU A 136 -17.22 2.22 -5.78
C GLU A 136 -16.39 2.99 -4.75
N ALA A 137 -16.00 4.21 -5.10
CA ALA A 137 -15.37 5.13 -4.17
C ALA A 137 -15.82 6.56 -4.45
N ILE A 138 -15.99 7.33 -3.38
CA ILE A 138 -16.35 8.75 -3.45
C ILE A 138 -15.30 9.55 -2.69
N GLU A 139 -14.66 10.49 -3.37
CA GLU A 139 -13.75 11.44 -2.72
C GLU A 139 -14.55 12.40 -1.84
N ILE A 140 -14.14 12.55 -0.59
CA ILE A 140 -14.74 13.50 0.35
C ILE A 140 -13.97 14.82 0.32
N VAL A 141 -12.65 14.75 0.43
CA VAL A 141 -11.81 15.96 0.49
C VAL A 141 -10.38 15.69 0.03
N GLU A 142 -9.81 16.67 -0.65
CA GLU A 142 -8.38 16.77 -0.94
C GLU A 142 -7.71 17.70 0.07
N VAL A 143 -6.60 17.25 0.66
CA VAL A 143 -5.83 18.00 1.65
C VAL A 143 -4.35 18.04 1.26
N PRO A 144 -3.60 19.09 1.65
CA PRO A 144 -2.25 19.32 1.14
C PRO A 144 -1.18 18.37 1.70
N ASN A 145 -1.48 17.60 2.75
CA ASN A 145 -0.54 16.66 3.35
C ASN A 145 -1.24 15.47 4.03
N ARG A 146 -0.45 14.44 4.31
CA ARG A 146 -0.89 13.19 4.92
C ARG A 146 -1.47 13.34 6.33
N TYR A 147 -0.91 14.24 7.13
CA TYR A 147 -1.35 14.44 8.52
C TYR A 147 -2.80 14.93 8.56
N LEU A 148 -3.12 15.97 7.77
CA LEU A 148 -4.49 16.49 7.66
C LEU A 148 -5.46 15.43 7.14
N ALA A 149 -5.00 14.55 6.25
CA ALA A 149 -5.82 13.43 5.77
C ALA A 149 -6.13 12.45 6.90
N GLY A 150 -5.16 12.16 7.77
CA GLY A 150 -5.34 11.31 8.95
C GLY A 150 -6.28 11.91 10.00
N VAL A 151 -6.12 13.21 10.29
CA VAL A 151 -7.04 13.92 11.20
C VAL A 151 -8.48 13.85 10.66
N THR A 152 -8.66 14.06 9.35
CA THR A 152 -9.97 13.96 8.70
C THR A 152 -10.49 12.52 8.73
N GLU A 153 -9.65 11.52 8.45
CA GLU A 153 -10.01 10.11 8.51
C GLU A 153 -10.54 9.73 9.90
N MET A 154 -9.83 10.13 10.95
CA MET A 154 -10.24 9.87 12.34
C MET A 154 -11.58 10.53 12.67
N ALA A 155 -11.78 11.79 12.27
CA ALA A 155 -13.04 12.48 12.49
C ALA A 155 -14.23 11.82 11.75
N LEU A 156 -13.99 11.26 10.56
CA LEU A 156 -15.04 10.59 9.78
C LEU A 156 -15.36 9.18 10.29
N LYS A 157 -14.39 8.46 10.87
CA LYS A 157 -14.60 7.12 11.43
C LYS A 157 -15.66 7.11 12.54
N ASP A 158 -15.78 8.19 13.30
CA ASP A 158 -16.82 8.33 14.33
C ASP A 158 -18.26 8.39 13.75
N HIS A 159 -18.40 8.65 12.45
CA HIS A 159 -19.67 8.84 11.76
C HIS A 159 -19.99 7.74 10.73
N VAL A 160 -19.01 6.90 10.37
CA VAL A 160 -19.17 5.81 9.41
C VAL A 160 -19.14 4.50 10.19
N ALA A 161 -20.27 3.78 10.19
CA ALA A 161 -20.42 2.53 10.95
C ALA A 161 -19.41 1.46 10.49
N ASP A 162 -18.80 0.76 11.47
CA ASP A 162 -17.90 -0.40 11.29
C ASP A 162 -18.56 -1.58 10.52
#